data_AF-A0A970VX20-F1
#
_entry.id   AF-A0A970VX20-F1
#
_cell.length_a   1.000
_cell.length_b   1.000
_cell.length_c   1.000
_cell.angle_alpha   90.00
_cell.angle_beta   90.00
_cell.angle_gamma   90.00
#
_symmetry.space_group_name_H-M   'P 1'
#
loop_
_entity.id
_entity.type
_entity.pdbx_description
1 polymer ?
#
loop_
_entity_poly.entity_id
_entity_poly.type
_entity_poly.pdbx_seq_one_letter_code
_entity_poly.pdbx_strand_id
1 'polypeptide(L)' 'WSGNLYELERQWREQAGIPTVMFDGDQSDPRAFSEAQYLTRVQGLVEIMAANKRQKEEQNRE' A
#
# COMPACT_ATOMS: atom_id res chain seq x y z
N TRP A 1 -17.82 -3.45 -4.69
CA TRP A 1 -17.13 -2.94 -3.50
C TRP A 1 -17.64 -3.68 -2.27
N SER A 2 -16.75 -4.27 -1.45
CA SER A 2 -17.12 -4.88 -0.17
C SER A 2 -16.75 -3.91 0.95
N GLY A 3 -17.72 -3.45 1.74
CA GLY A 3 -17.49 -2.48 2.82
C GLY A 3 -16.48 -2.92 3.89
N ASN A 4 -16.08 -4.19 3.88
CA ASN A 4 -15.12 -4.77 4.82
C ASN A 4 -13.66 -4.63 4.37
N LEU A 5 -13.39 -4.13 3.15
CA LEU A 5 -12.03 -4.11 2.59
C LEU A 5 -11.05 -3.28 3.43
N TYR A 6 -11.51 -2.19 4.05
CA TYR A 6 -10.67 -1.36 4.93
C TYR A 6 -10.26 -2.09 6.20
N GLU A 7 -11.20 -2.81 6.83
CA GLU A 7 -10.90 -3.58 8.04
C GLU A 7 -10.00 -4.78 7.74
N LEU A 8 -10.20 -5.42 6.57
CA LEU A 8 -9.33 -6.49 6.10
C LEU A 8 -7.90 -6.00 5.84
N GLU A 9 -7.75 -4.85 5.18
CA GLU A 9 -6.43 -4.23 4.94
C GLU A 9 -5.72 -3.92 6.26
N ARG A 10 -6.43 -3.36 7.25
CA ARG A 10 -5.88 -3.07 8.57
C ARG A 10 -5.37 -4.34 9.25
N GLN A 11 -6.18 -5.40 9.27
CA GLN A 11 -5.80 -6.67 9.88
C GLN A 11 -4.58 -7.29 9.18
N TRP A 12 -4.54 -7.29 7.85
CA TRP A 12 -3.40 -7.82 7.10
C TRP A 12 -2.12 -7.02 7.33
N ARG A 13 -2.20 -5.69 7.35
CA ARG A 13 -1.06 -4.82 7.63
C ARG A 13 -0.48 -5.10 9.02
N GLU A 14 -1.35 -5.23 10.03
CA GLU A 14 -0.95 -5.54 11.41
C GLU A 14 -0.35 -6.94 11.56
N GLN A 15 -0.97 -7.95 10.93
CA GLN A 15 -0.52 -9.34 11.05
C GLN A 15 0.79 -9.61 10.30
N ALA A 16 0.92 -9.07 9.08
CA ALA A 16 2.11 -9.30 8.26
C ALA A 16 3.25 -8.34 8.60
N GLY A 17 2.97 -7.20 9.23
CA GLY A 17 3.97 -6.16 9.52
C GLY A 17 4.57 -5.54 8.26
N ILE A 18 3.86 -5.59 7.13
CA ILE A 18 4.29 -5.04 5.85
C ILE A 18 3.37 -3.86 5.45
N PRO A 19 3.91 -2.79 4.86
CA PRO A 19 3.10 -1.66 4.41
C PRO A 19 2.18 -2.07 3.25
N THR A 20 0.98 -1.50 3.23
CA THR A 20 -0.09 -1.78 2.28
C THR A 20 -0.68 -0.48 1.74
N VAL A 21 -1.23 -0.52 0.53
CA VAL A 21 -1.95 0.60 -0.08
C VAL A 21 -3.11 0.05 -0.91
N MET A 22 -4.20 0.82 -1.00
CA MET A 22 -5.36 0.50 -1.83
C MET A 22 -5.46 1.52 -2.97
N PHE A 23 -6.23 1.29 -4.02
CA PHE A 23 -6.67 2.32 -4.97
C PHE A 23 -8.03 1.89 -5.55
N ASP A 24 -8.76 2.85 -6.11
CA ASP A 24 -10.11 2.63 -6.60
C ASP A 24 -10.11 2.25 -8.08
N GLY A 25 -11.05 1.39 -8.45
CA GLY A 25 -11.23 0.91 -9.82
C GLY A 25 -12.40 -0.05 -9.94
N ASP A 26 -12.87 -0.24 -11.17
CA ASP A 26 -13.84 -1.26 -11.53
C ASP A 26 -13.32 -1.98 -12.78
N GLN A 27 -13.36 -3.31 -12.78
CA GLN A 27 -12.91 -4.15 -13.90
C GLN A 27 -13.75 -3.96 -15.17
N SER A 28 -14.99 -3.49 -15.04
CA SER A 28 -15.95 -3.34 -16.14
C SER A 28 -16.25 -1.87 -16.47
N ASP A 29 -15.81 -0.91 -15.64
CA ASP A 29 -16.03 0.51 -15.86
C ASP A 29 -14.71 1.31 -15.79
N PRO A 30 -14.12 1.68 -16.94
CA PRO A 30 -12.86 2.43 -16.97
C PRO A 30 -12.99 3.84 -16.37
N ARG A 31 -14.21 4.36 -16.21
CA ARG A 31 -14.45 5.67 -15.58
C ARG A 31 -14.23 5.64 -14.06
N ALA A 32 -14.27 4.45 -13.46
CA ALA A 32 -14.04 4.25 -12.04
C ALA A 32 -12.56 4.24 -11.66
N PHE A 33 -11.65 4.31 -12.65
CA PHE A 33 -10.20 4.30 -12.43
C PHE A 33 -9.59 5.69 -12.60
N SER A 34 -8.61 6.01 -11.75
CA SER A 34 -7.77 7.21 -11.86
C SER A 34 -6.30 6.82 -11.85
N GLU A 35 -5.62 7.05 -12.98
CA GLU A 35 -4.19 6.76 -13.12
C GLU A 35 -3.34 7.57 -12.13
N ALA A 36 -3.68 8.85 -11.93
CA ALA A 36 -2.99 9.72 -10.98
C ALA A 36 -3.08 9.19 -9.54
N GLN A 37 -4.23 8.62 -9.15
CA GLN A 37 -4.40 7.98 -7.85
C GLN A 37 -3.48 6.76 -7.73
N TYR A 38 -3.51 5.87 -8.72
CA TYR A 38 -2.67 4.67 -8.73
C TYR A 38 -1.19 5.01 -8.62
N LEU A 39 -0.68 5.88 -9.49
CA LEU A 39 0.73 6.27 -9.53
C LEU A 39 1.19 6.86 -8.20
N THR A 40 0.42 7.78 -7.62
CA THR A 40 0.79 8.43 -6.36
C THR A 40 0.81 7.44 -5.20
N ARG A 41 -0.16 6.52 -5.16
CA ARG A 41 -0.27 5.52 -4.09
C ARG A 41 0.84 4.46 -4.17
N VAL A 42 1.18 4.01 -5.37
CA VAL A 42 2.31 3.09 -5.58
C VAL A 42 3.64 3.77 -5.26
N GLN A 43 3.84 5.01 -5.70
CA GLN A 43 5.05 5.78 -5.39
C GLN A 43 5.26 5.91 -3.88
N GLY A 44 4.22 6.29 -3.12
CA GLY A 44 4.30 6.38 -1.66
C GLY A 44 4.61 5.04 -0.99
N LEU A 45 4.05 3.93 -1.49
CA LEU A 45 4.37 2.60 -0.98
C LEU A 45 5.85 2.25 -1.21
N VAL A 46 6.41 2.56 -2.38
CA VAL A 46 7.83 2.35 -2.70
C VAL A 46 8.73 3.15 -1.76
N GLU A 47 8.38 4.40 -1.47
CA GLU A 47 9.13 5.26 -0.56
C GLU A 47 9.16 4.71 0.87
N ILE A 48 8.01 4.23 1.37
CA ILE A 48 7.91 3.59 2.70
C ILE A 48 8.76 2.32 2.73
N MET A 49 8.67 1.45 1.72
CA MET A 49 9.46 0.23 1.65
C MET A 49 10.97 0.52 1.63
N ALA A 50 11.39 1.56 0.89
CA ALA A 50 12.78 1.99 0.84
C ALA A 50 13.27 2.52 2.20
N ALA A 51 12.44 3.29 2.92
CA ALA A 51 12.75 3.76 4.26
C ALA A 51 12.89 2.60 5.26
N ASN A 52 11.95 1.65 5.25
CA ASN A 52 12.00 0.46 6.12
C ASN A 52 13.26 -0.37 5.84
N LYS A 53 13.65 -0.51 4.57
CA LYS A 53 14.87 -1.21 4.18
C LYS A 53 16.12 -0.52 4.74
N ARG A 54 16.22 0.81 4.61
CA ARG A 54 17.34 1.59 5.16
C ARG A 54 17.43 1.45 6.68
N GLN A 55 16.32 1.59 7.40
CA GLN A 55 16.28 1.43 8.86
C GLN A 55 16.76 0.04 9.28
N LYS A 56 16.35 -1.01 8.57
CA LYS A 56 16.79 -2.38 8.84
C LYS A 56 18.29 -2.55 8.59
N GLU A 57 18.82 -1.94 7.53
CA GLU A 57 20.26 -1.96 7.23
C GLU A 57 21.08 -1.18 8.26
N GLU A 58 20.56 -0.07 8.79
CA GLU A 58 21.16 0.71 9.88
C GLU A 58 21.18 -0.07 11.19
N GLN A 59 20.05 -0.68 11.58
CA GLN A 59 19.96 -1.54 12.77
C GLN A 59 20.91 -2.74 12.73
N ASN A 60 21.17 -3.30 11.55
CA ASN A 60 22.09 -4.42 11.38
C ASN A 60 23.58 -4.02 11.46
N ARG A 61 23.90 -2.71 11.43
CA ARG A 61 25.26 -2.18 11.48
C ARG A 61 25.69 -1.78 12.91
N GLU A 62 24.74 -1.65 13.82
CA GLU A 62 24.93 -1.43 15.27
C GLU A 62 25.10 -2.76 16.01
#